data_AF-Q6CV11-F1
#
_entry.id   AF-Q6CV11-F1
#
_cell.length_a   1.000
_cell.length_b   1.000
_cell.length_c   1.000
_cell.angle_alpha   90.00
_cell.angle_beta   90.00
_cell.angle_gamma   90.00
#
_symmetry.space_group_name_H-M   'P 1'
#
loop_
_entity.id
_entity.type
_entity.pdbx_description
1 polymer ?
#
loop_
_entity_poly.entity_id
_entity_poly.type
_entity_poly.pdbx_seq_one_letter_code
_entity_poly.pdbx_strand_id
1 'polypeptide(L)'
;MSVQTIQSESFIEEKRRITVLLDRDGRSVEEKVVNRDGVITIPNQSGHVQDRAVLFVPQLASRPDFIHISWKRNAEADITPIKSYIPYGFNIFTNSSGSIAKFIDTPVGKVYYSDTFEDNALSKWFPPEFVDQLLRYSEDNDLDITVTRGRVEVNRYYELTDDNLFPLNGTESVKTEAGIFQVDTEDDTDTSLSGLRCTWHTGSGALNKCQRTLFFYNQIYADKSSLSEVSLTLSEPVNLHPVVQIDLTSKRPIHNCEYYAYFNLPKYFFIDQFQSIPTLLFGEHDLELPEYKLSGFGSISLFTLQPGSINEVTLHSRYIKPTNDGSAFFEAAFTPQVFYACDTSIELTKRSPFYTGKIGYEHFFTDNTKFYYLNSTKMTINLPKLDSSDNLCIQLFTLGLVLFSVLYLIRKLF
;
A
#
# COMPACT_ATOMS: atom_id res chain seq x y z
N MET A 1 -0.60 11.29 22.43
CA MET A 1 0.44 11.69 21.46
C MET A 1 0.32 13.17 21.17
N SER A 2 1.40 13.95 21.21
CA SER A 2 1.35 15.35 20.75
C SER A 2 1.45 15.36 19.22
N VAL A 3 0.57 16.14 18.59
CA VAL A 3 0.36 16.14 17.15
C VAL A 3 1.40 17.07 16.51
N GLN A 4 2.64 16.58 16.34
CA GLN A 4 3.77 17.38 15.84
C GLN A 4 3.51 17.93 14.43
N THR A 5 3.86 19.20 14.19
CA THR A 5 3.79 19.92 12.91
C THR A 5 4.98 19.52 12.02
N ILE A 6 4.81 19.55 10.69
CA ILE A 6 5.92 19.36 9.76
C ILE A 6 6.71 20.67 9.64
N GLN A 7 7.90 20.72 10.26
CA GLN A 7 8.79 21.87 10.18
C GLN A 7 10.07 21.46 9.43
N SER A 8 10.13 21.81 8.15
CA SER A 8 11.37 21.85 7.38
C SER A 8 11.49 23.23 6.76
N GLU A 9 12.69 23.83 6.73
CA GLU A 9 12.92 25.16 6.14
C GLU A 9 12.50 25.24 4.66
N SER A 10 12.38 24.08 3.99
CA SER A 10 12.00 23.96 2.59
C SER A 10 10.49 23.71 2.36
N PHE A 11 9.72 23.45 3.41
CA PHE A 11 8.27 23.17 3.33
C PHE A 11 7.51 24.13 4.23
N ILE A 12 6.52 24.81 3.66
CA ILE A 12 5.64 25.70 4.42
C ILE A 12 4.29 25.00 4.55
N GLU A 13 3.90 24.63 5.77
CA GLU A 13 2.59 24.06 6.04
C GLU A 13 1.50 25.12 5.83
N GLU A 14 0.68 24.94 4.79
CA GLU A 14 -0.40 25.87 4.44
C GLU A 14 -1.67 25.56 5.24
N LYS A 15 -1.96 24.28 5.43
CA LYS A 15 -3.21 23.81 6.02
C LYS A 15 -3.04 22.47 6.73
N ARG A 16 -3.73 22.33 7.86
CA ARG A 16 -3.89 21.07 8.58
C ARG A 16 -5.36 20.71 8.75
N ARG A 17 -5.72 19.47 8.47
CA ARG A 17 -7.04 18.89 8.75
C ARG A 17 -6.88 17.63 9.58
N ILE A 18 -7.52 17.57 10.74
CA ILE A 18 -7.56 16.38 11.56
C ILE A 18 -8.98 15.83 11.56
N THR A 19 -9.18 14.63 11.05
CA THR A 19 -10.47 13.95 11.07
C THR A 19 -10.40 12.80 12.05
N VAL A 20 -11.28 12.78 13.04
CA VAL A 20 -11.43 11.70 14.01
C VAL A 20 -12.76 11.02 13.74
N LEU A 21 -12.73 9.71 13.51
CA LEU A 21 -13.91 8.86 13.43
C LEU A 21 -13.98 8.05 14.73
N LEU A 22 -14.95 8.36 15.58
CA LEU A 22 -15.15 7.70 16.86
C LEU A 22 -15.99 6.43 16.69
N ASP A 23 -15.69 5.44 17.51
CA ASP A 23 -16.50 4.24 17.60
C ASP A 23 -17.90 4.55 18.16
N ARG A 24 -18.89 3.79 17.68
CA ARG A 24 -20.26 3.88 18.18
C ARG A 24 -20.38 3.21 19.54
N ASP A 25 -20.78 3.98 20.53
CA ASP A 25 -21.06 3.53 21.90
C ASP A 25 -22.45 3.97 22.40
N GLY A 26 -23.28 4.51 21.51
CA GLY A 26 -24.61 5.04 21.80
C GLY A 26 -24.67 6.49 22.30
N ARG A 27 -23.54 7.13 22.64
CA ARG A 27 -23.49 8.54 23.04
C ARG A 27 -23.29 9.46 21.83
N SER A 28 -23.83 10.67 21.90
CA SER A 28 -23.61 11.68 20.86
C SER A 28 -22.14 12.15 20.85
N VAL A 29 -21.64 12.61 19.70
CA VAL A 29 -20.27 13.14 19.59
C VAL A 29 -20.06 14.32 20.54
N GLU A 30 -21.09 15.15 20.73
CA GLU A 30 -21.05 16.30 21.62
C GLU A 30 -20.83 15.91 23.09
N GLU A 31 -21.35 14.77 23.53
CA GLU A 31 -21.13 14.25 24.89
C GLU A 31 -19.71 13.71 25.10
N LYS A 32 -19.01 13.36 24.00
CA LYS A 32 -17.67 12.79 24.01
C LYS A 32 -16.56 13.84 23.91
N VAL A 33 -16.90 15.09 23.68
CA VAL A 33 -15.94 16.15 23.36
C VAL A 33 -15.97 17.22 24.45
N VAL A 34 -14.80 17.53 25.01
CA VAL A 34 -14.64 18.55 26.05
C VAL A 34 -13.85 19.71 25.49
N ASN A 35 -14.44 20.91 25.46
CA ASN A 35 -13.75 22.15 25.10
C ASN A 35 -13.26 22.86 26.37
N ARG A 36 -11.94 23.07 26.48
CA ARG A 36 -11.32 23.87 27.54
C ARG A 36 -10.40 24.90 26.89
N ASP A 37 -10.71 26.18 27.06
CA ASP A 37 -9.89 27.30 26.60
C ASP A 37 -9.52 27.25 25.11
N GLY A 38 -10.44 26.76 24.26
CA GLY A 38 -10.23 26.64 22.82
C GLY A 38 -9.45 25.40 22.38
N VAL A 39 -9.05 24.55 23.33
CA VAL A 39 -8.54 23.20 23.08
C VAL A 39 -9.68 22.22 23.18
N ILE A 40 -9.89 21.48 22.09
CA ILE A 40 -10.88 20.42 22.03
C ILE A 40 -10.21 19.13 22.46
N THR A 41 -10.77 18.43 23.42
CA THR A 41 -10.21 17.18 23.93
C THR A 41 -11.23 16.06 23.78
N ILE A 42 -10.75 14.90 23.36
CA ILE A 42 -11.54 13.67 23.24
C ILE A 42 -11.02 12.71 24.33
N PRO A 43 -11.65 12.68 25.52
CA PRO A 43 -11.26 11.78 26.59
C PRO A 43 -11.79 10.36 26.37
N ASN A 44 -10.90 9.38 26.50
CA ASN A 44 -11.21 7.97 26.66
C ASN A 44 -12.14 7.41 25.57
N GLN A 45 -11.85 7.74 24.32
CA GLN A 45 -12.58 7.20 23.17
C GLN A 45 -11.62 6.40 22.31
N SER A 46 -12.16 5.36 21.67
CA SER A 46 -11.49 4.63 20.61
C SER A 46 -11.99 5.07 19.24
N GLY A 47 -11.16 4.88 18.22
CA GLY A 47 -11.54 5.13 16.84
C GLY A 47 -10.34 5.33 15.92
N HIS A 48 -10.59 5.95 14.78
CA HIS A 48 -9.58 6.16 13.74
C HIS A 48 -9.30 7.65 13.55
N VAL A 49 -8.05 7.99 13.28
CA VAL A 49 -7.62 9.37 13.01
C VAL A 49 -6.96 9.46 11.65
N GLN A 50 -7.36 10.45 10.87
CA GLN A 50 -6.66 10.95 9.70
C GLN A 50 -6.11 12.34 10.02
N ASP A 51 -4.79 12.49 10.09
CA ASP A 51 -4.14 13.80 10.15
C ASP A 51 -3.53 14.14 8.79
N ARG A 52 -4.12 15.15 8.14
CA ARG A 52 -3.74 15.62 6.82
C ARG A 52 -3.06 16.98 6.91
N ALA A 53 -1.80 17.03 6.48
CA ALA A 53 -1.05 18.26 6.29
C ALA A 53 -0.89 18.57 4.80
N VAL A 54 -1.13 19.82 4.40
CA VAL A 54 -0.86 20.32 3.05
C VAL A 54 0.28 21.31 3.14
N LEU A 55 1.37 21.00 2.43
CA LEU A 55 2.62 21.74 2.43
C LEU A 55 2.82 22.39 1.06
N PHE A 56 3.22 23.65 1.03
CA PHE A 56 3.81 24.26 -0.15
C PHE A 56 5.24 23.77 -0.29
N VAL A 57 5.61 23.37 -1.51
CA VAL A 57 6.96 22.87 -1.79
C VAL A 57 7.49 23.49 -3.06
N PRO A 58 8.63 24.19 -3.01
CA PRO A 58 9.30 24.68 -4.21
C PRO A 58 9.48 23.56 -5.23
N GLN A 59 9.17 23.83 -6.50
CA GLN A 59 9.35 22.84 -7.55
C GLN A 59 10.84 22.64 -7.84
N LEU A 60 11.34 21.43 -7.60
CA LEU A 60 12.66 21.02 -8.04
C LEU A 60 12.59 20.60 -9.51
N ALA A 61 13.58 20.99 -10.32
CA ALA A 61 13.64 20.63 -11.75
C ALA A 61 13.67 19.11 -11.97
N SER A 62 14.19 18.35 -10.99
CA SER A 62 14.29 16.89 -11.02
C SER A 62 13.01 16.16 -10.58
N ARG A 63 12.04 16.86 -9.97
CA ARG A 63 10.85 16.24 -9.39
C ARG A 63 9.76 16.10 -10.44
N PRO A 64 9.21 14.89 -10.65
CA PRO A 64 8.04 14.68 -11.50
C PRO A 64 6.86 15.57 -11.12
N ASP A 65 5.95 15.76 -12.07
CA ASP A 65 4.74 16.57 -11.88
C ASP A 65 3.77 15.93 -10.90
N PHE A 66 3.77 14.60 -10.85
CA PHE A 66 2.98 13.80 -9.95
C PHE A 66 3.81 12.67 -9.35
N ILE A 67 3.74 12.55 -8.03
CA ILE A 67 4.26 11.40 -7.28
C ILE A 67 3.20 11.05 -6.24
N HIS A 68 2.87 9.78 -6.15
CA HIS A 68 2.05 9.23 -5.08
C HIS A 68 2.91 8.25 -4.28
N ILE A 69 2.94 8.39 -2.97
CA ILE A 69 3.72 7.54 -2.06
C ILE A 69 2.75 7.00 -1.02
N SER A 70 2.76 5.70 -0.81
CA SER A 70 2.00 5.08 0.27
C SER A 70 2.87 4.15 1.09
N TRP A 71 2.56 4.06 2.37
CA TRP A 71 3.17 3.13 3.31
C TRP A 71 2.09 2.51 4.16
N LYS A 72 2.03 1.19 4.18
CA LYS A 72 1.16 0.45 5.08
C LYS A 72 1.91 -0.66 5.77
N ARG A 73 1.83 -0.66 7.10
CA ARG A 73 2.60 -1.57 7.96
C ARG A 73 2.04 -3.00 7.98
N ASN A 74 0.73 -3.14 7.86
CA ASN A 74 0.02 -4.43 7.96
C ASN A 74 -0.67 -4.79 6.64
N ALA A 75 -0.71 -6.09 6.32
CA ALA A 75 -1.24 -6.58 5.04
C ALA A 75 -2.79 -6.64 4.97
N GLU A 76 -3.44 -6.60 6.12
CA GLU A 76 -4.90 -6.67 6.25
C GLU A 76 -5.56 -5.44 5.62
N ALA A 77 -6.73 -5.62 5.00
CA ALA A 77 -7.55 -4.48 4.61
C ALA A 77 -8.04 -3.78 5.90
N ASP A 78 -7.82 -2.47 5.96
CA ASP A 78 -8.27 -1.62 7.07
C ASP A 78 -8.82 -0.35 6.43
N ILE A 79 -9.98 -0.51 5.80
CA ILE A 79 -10.70 0.55 5.12
C ILE A 79 -11.77 1.04 6.08
N THR A 80 -11.78 2.35 6.30
CA THR A 80 -12.80 3.00 7.12
C THR A 80 -13.40 4.16 6.34
N PRO A 81 -14.55 4.72 6.77
CA PRO A 81 -15.12 5.89 6.14
C PRO A 81 -14.14 7.04 5.87
N ILE A 82 -13.12 7.20 6.72
CA ILE A 82 -12.12 8.27 6.60
C ILE A 82 -10.76 7.81 6.05
N LYS A 83 -10.54 6.49 5.93
CA LYS A 83 -9.30 5.87 5.45
C LYS A 83 -9.61 5.02 4.22
N SER A 84 -9.17 5.52 3.06
CA SER A 84 -9.25 4.76 1.81
C SER A 84 -8.37 3.50 1.88
N TYR A 85 -8.52 2.62 0.89
CA TYR A 85 -7.56 1.55 0.70
C TYR A 85 -6.13 2.10 0.63
N ILE A 86 -5.16 1.37 1.18
CA ILE A 86 -3.73 1.65 1.03
C ILE A 86 -3.07 0.29 0.75
N PRO A 87 -2.28 0.15 -0.32
CA PRO A 87 -1.58 -1.09 -0.61
C PRO A 87 -0.56 -1.40 0.49
N TYR A 88 -0.43 -2.67 0.84
CA TYR A 88 0.60 -3.13 1.79
C TYR A 88 2.01 -2.73 1.33
N GLY A 89 2.88 -2.44 2.30
CA GLY A 89 4.29 -2.08 2.07
C GLY A 89 4.48 -0.64 1.60
N PHE A 90 5.67 -0.35 1.12
CA PHE A 90 6.09 0.96 0.63
C PHE A 90 5.95 1.02 -0.88
N ASN A 91 5.02 1.85 -1.36
CA ASN A 91 4.69 1.96 -2.78
C ASN A 91 4.92 3.38 -3.26
N ILE A 92 5.54 3.53 -4.42
CA ILE A 92 5.71 4.81 -5.09
C ILE A 92 5.18 4.68 -6.52
N PHE A 93 4.29 5.59 -6.90
CA PHE A 93 3.89 5.79 -8.28
C PHE A 93 4.31 7.18 -8.76
N THR A 94 4.77 7.30 -10.00
CA THR A 94 5.04 8.59 -10.62
C THR A 94 4.72 8.59 -12.11
N ASN A 95 4.26 9.73 -12.63
CA ASN A 95 4.00 9.93 -14.06
C ASN A 95 5.25 10.35 -14.85
N SER A 96 6.45 10.21 -14.27
CA SER A 96 7.71 10.53 -14.94
C SER A 96 7.87 9.74 -16.26
N SER A 97 8.40 10.39 -17.29
CA SER A 97 8.68 9.75 -18.58
C SER A 97 10.06 9.05 -18.64
N GLY A 98 11.06 9.54 -17.89
CA GLY A 98 12.43 9.02 -17.93
C GLY A 98 12.61 7.76 -17.08
N SER A 99 13.42 6.79 -17.52
CA SER A 99 13.74 5.58 -16.74
C SER A 99 14.28 5.93 -15.34
N ILE A 100 13.81 5.20 -14.32
CA ILE A 100 14.20 5.38 -12.93
C ILE A 100 14.67 4.02 -12.42
N ALA A 101 15.91 3.94 -11.94
CA ALA A 101 16.47 2.68 -11.44
C ALA A 101 15.58 2.07 -10.36
N LYS A 102 15.41 0.74 -10.38
CA LYS A 102 14.53 -0.08 -9.54
C LYS A 102 13.01 0.05 -9.79
N PHE A 103 12.56 1.05 -10.54
CA PHE A 103 11.14 1.21 -10.87
C PHE A 103 10.77 0.33 -12.07
N ILE A 104 9.54 -0.17 -12.07
CA ILE A 104 8.92 -0.83 -13.22
C ILE A 104 8.18 0.21 -14.06
N ASP A 105 8.39 0.16 -15.38
CA ASP A 105 7.65 0.97 -16.34
C ASP A 105 6.27 0.34 -16.64
N THR A 106 5.23 1.15 -16.61
CA THR A 106 3.85 0.78 -16.95
C THR A 106 3.28 1.79 -17.97
N PRO A 107 2.19 1.48 -18.69
CA PRO A 107 1.55 2.41 -19.62
C PRO A 107 1.07 3.72 -18.98
N VAL A 108 0.82 3.72 -17.66
CA VAL A 108 0.26 4.86 -16.92
C VAL A 108 1.31 5.63 -16.12
N GLY A 109 2.52 5.09 -15.97
CA GLY A 109 3.59 5.70 -15.18
C GLY A 109 4.61 4.67 -14.72
N LYS A 110 5.34 4.99 -13.65
CA LYS A 110 6.40 4.15 -13.09
C LYS A 110 6.04 3.78 -11.67
N VAL A 111 6.22 2.52 -11.32
CA VAL A 111 5.90 1.98 -10.01
C VAL A 111 7.13 1.45 -9.32
N TYR A 112 7.18 1.58 -8.01
CA TYR A 112 8.18 0.98 -7.15
C TYR A 112 7.50 0.43 -5.91
N TYR A 113 8.03 -0.68 -5.42
CA TYR A 113 7.54 -1.35 -4.22
C TYR A 113 8.71 -1.87 -3.38
N SER A 114 8.53 -1.83 -2.08
CA SER A 114 9.34 -2.53 -1.09
C SER A 114 8.44 -2.99 0.06
N ASP A 115 8.78 -4.10 0.69
CA ASP A 115 8.11 -4.57 1.92
C ASP A 115 8.56 -3.79 3.15
N THR A 116 9.60 -2.96 3.00
CA THR A 116 10.14 -2.07 4.03
C THR A 116 10.08 -0.62 3.58
N PHE A 117 10.03 0.31 4.52
CA PHE A 117 10.08 1.73 4.21
C PHE A 117 11.52 2.14 3.82
N GLU A 118 11.74 2.43 2.54
CA GLU A 118 13.06 2.80 2.01
C GLU A 118 13.19 4.31 1.80
N ASP A 119 13.78 5.00 2.78
CA ASP A 119 14.11 6.43 2.74
C ASP A 119 14.98 6.83 1.53
N ASN A 120 15.91 5.95 1.14
CA ASN A 120 16.81 6.14 0.01
C ASN A 120 16.06 6.38 -1.32
N ALA A 121 14.86 5.82 -1.48
CA ALA A 121 14.05 5.95 -2.69
C ALA A 121 13.46 7.36 -2.83
N LEU A 122 13.30 8.08 -1.71
CA LEU A 122 12.74 9.42 -1.64
C LEU A 122 13.79 10.53 -1.76
N SER A 123 15.04 10.23 -1.38
CA SER A 123 16.16 11.19 -1.31
C SER A 123 16.42 11.99 -2.61
N LYS A 124 16.00 11.47 -3.77
CA LYS A 124 16.14 12.17 -5.07
C LYS A 124 15.13 13.31 -5.27
N TRP A 125 14.00 13.27 -4.57
CA TRP A 125 12.85 14.16 -4.82
C TRP A 125 12.51 15.08 -3.65
N PHE A 126 12.98 14.74 -2.45
CA PHE A 126 12.72 15.48 -1.24
C PHE A 126 14.02 15.72 -0.48
N PRO A 127 14.14 16.86 0.23
CA PRO A 127 15.32 17.13 1.04
C PRO A 127 15.33 16.23 2.29
N PRO A 128 16.52 15.99 2.88
CA PRO A 128 16.70 14.99 3.93
C PRO A 128 15.78 15.19 5.14
N GLU A 129 15.55 16.44 5.57
CA GLU A 129 14.77 16.71 6.79
C GLU A 129 13.31 16.25 6.66
N PHE A 130 12.75 16.34 5.44
CA PHE A 130 11.40 15.86 5.16
C PHE A 130 11.36 14.33 5.12
N VAL A 131 12.37 13.70 4.53
CA VAL A 131 12.50 12.23 4.48
C VAL A 131 12.63 11.66 5.90
N ASP A 132 13.46 12.25 6.75
CA ASP A 132 13.64 11.86 8.16
C ASP A 132 12.33 11.98 8.96
N GLN A 133 11.51 12.99 8.63
CA GLN A 133 10.20 13.14 9.24
C GLN A 133 9.21 12.07 8.78
N LEU A 134 9.18 11.74 7.49
CA LEU A 134 8.35 10.66 6.98
C LEU A 134 8.76 9.30 7.57
N LEU A 135 10.06 9.05 7.74
CA LEU A 135 10.58 7.84 8.37
C LEU A 135 10.06 7.72 9.81
N ARG A 136 10.13 8.79 10.61
CA ARG A 136 9.56 8.78 11.98
C ARG A 136 8.06 8.55 12.00
N TYR A 137 7.34 9.06 10.99
CA TYR A 137 5.90 8.81 10.90
C TYR A 137 5.57 7.39 10.47
N SER A 138 6.41 6.76 9.64
CA SER A 138 6.16 5.41 9.13
C SER A 138 6.30 4.31 10.18
N GLU A 139 6.97 4.58 11.31
CA GLU A 139 7.11 3.64 12.44
C GLU A 139 5.74 3.25 13.02
N ASP A 140 4.89 4.25 13.28
CA ASP A 140 3.63 4.07 14.02
C ASP A 140 2.37 4.33 13.19
N ASN A 141 2.50 4.82 11.95
CA ASN A 141 1.36 5.27 11.15
C ASN A 141 1.39 4.68 9.73
N ASP A 142 0.21 4.50 9.17
CA ASP A 142 0.09 4.33 7.72
C ASP A 142 0.11 5.71 7.06
N LEU A 143 0.74 5.79 5.88
CA LEU A 143 0.95 7.05 5.16
C LEU A 143 0.37 6.98 3.75
N ASP A 144 -0.23 8.08 3.33
CA ASP A 144 -0.68 8.32 1.96
C ASP A 144 -0.30 9.76 1.60
N ILE A 145 0.62 9.91 0.66
CA ILE A 145 1.27 11.16 0.31
C ILE A 145 1.09 11.41 -1.17
N THR A 146 0.43 12.53 -1.48
CA THR A 146 0.25 12.99 -2.86
C THR A 146 1.09 14.23 -3.10
N VAL A 147 1.94 14.17 -4.11
CA VAL A 147 2.83 15.25 -4.52
C VAL A 147 2.44 15.72 -5.90
N THR A 148 2.13 17.01 -5.99
CA THR A 148 1.78 17.69 -7.24
C THR A 148 2.69 18.90 -7.43
N ARG A 149 2.58 19.59 -8.57
CA ARG A 149 3.30 20.84 -8.81
C ARG A 149 3.02 21.85 -7.69
N GLY A 150 4.06 22.12 -6.89
CA GLY A 150 4.05 23.11 -5.83
C GLY A 150 3.45 22.67 -4.49
N ARG A 151 2.91 21.45 -4.38
CA ARG A 151 2.22 20.99 -3.16
C ARG A 151 2.48 19.53 -2.81
N VAL A 152 2.56 19.26 -1.51
CA VAL A 152 2.59 17.93 -0.94
C VAL A 152 1.45 17.82 0.07
N GLU A 153 0.56 16.85 -0.13
CA GLU A 153 -0.46 16.47 0.84
C GLU A 153 0.00 15.18 1.53
N VAL A 154 0.21 15.24 2.85
CA VAL A 154 0.59 14.10 3.70
C VAL A 154 -0.61 13.70 4.52
N ASN A 155 -1.15 12.51 4.30
CA ASN A 155 -2.15 11.89 5.16
C ASN A 155 -1.48 10.85 6.04
N ARG A 156 -1.70 10.96 7.35
CA ARG A 156 -1.28 9.98 8.35
C ARG A 156 -2.50 9.33 8.95
N TYR A 157 -2.50 8.02 9.04
CA TYR A 157 -3.57 7.25 9.64
C TYR A 157 -3.06 6.47 10.84
N TYR A 158 -3.77 6.59 11.95
CA TYR A 158 -3.48 5.90 13.20
C TYR A 158 -4.75 5.71 14.02
N GLU A 159 -4.68 4.81 14.99
CA GLU A 159 -5.78 4.54 15.91
C GLU A 159 -5.72 5.49 17.11
N LEU A 160 -6.90 5.93 17.53
CA LEU A 160 -7.10 6.57 18.81
C LEU A 160 -7.37 5.47 19.85
N THR A 161 -6.55 5.42 20.89
CA THR A 161 -6.75 4.50 22.02
C THR A 161 -7.42 5.21 23.20
N ASP A 162 -8.26 4.48 23.93
CA ASP A 162 -9.06 4.93 25.07
C ASP A 162 -8.24 5.35 26.31
N ASP A 163 -6.94 5.08 26.31
CA ASP A 163 -6.07 5.42 27.43
C ASP A 163 -5.54 6.86 27.42
N ASN A 164 -5.83 7.65 26.37
CA ASN A 164 -5.21 8.95 26.19
C ASN A 164 -6.20 10.10 25.92
N LEU A 165 -5.92 11.25 26.53
CA LEU A 165 -6.49 12.53 26.12
C LEU A 165 -5.94 12.88 24.73
N PHE A 166 -6.83 13.07 23.76
CA PHE A 166 -6.45 13.54 22.42
C PHE A 166 -6.78 15.03 22.26
N PRO A 167 -5.78 15.93 22.37
CA PRO A 167 -5.99 17.35 22.23
C PRO A 167 -5.94 17.79 20.77
N LEU A 168 -6.89 18.64 20.40
CA LEU A 168 -7.03 19.32 19.13
C LEU A 168 -6.98 20.82 19.37
N ASN A 169 -5.96 21.47 18.84
CA ASN A 169 -5.74 22.90 18.97
C ASN A 169 -5.33 23.52 17.63
N GLY A 170 -5.64 24.80 17.46
CA GLY A 170 -5.14 25.60 16.35
C GLY A 170 -3.70 26.02 16.58
N THR A 171 -3.03 26.39 15.50
CA THR A 171 -1.73 27.07 15.53
C THR A 171 -1.86 28.47 14.96
N GLU A 172 -0.92 29.35 15.30
CA GLU A 172 -0.90 30.70 14.75
C GLU A 172 -0.50 30.71 13.27
N SER A 173 0.36 29.78 12.84
CA SER A 173 0.96 29.76 11.51
C SER A 173 0.15 29.01 10.46
N VAL A 174 -0.67 28.02 10.87
CA VAL A 174 -1.33 27.10 9.93
C VAL A 174 -2.84 27.19 10.06
N LYS A 175 -3.54 27.21 8.91
CA LYS A 175 -4.99 27.07 8.89
C LYS A 175 -5.37 25.67 9.40
N THR A 176 -5.95 25.62 10.59
CA THR A 176 -6.30 24.36 11.26
C THR A 176 -7.81 24.13 11.27
N GLU A 177 -8.20 22.91 10.93
CA GLU A 177 -9.57 22.43 10.89
C GLU A 177 -9.62 21.02 11.47
N ALA A 178 -10.63 20.72 12.29
CA ALA A 178 -10.84 19.40 12.83
C ALA A 178 -12.28 18.95 12.59
N GLY A 179 -12.45 17.70 12.22
CA GLY A 179 -13.73 17.03 12.14
C GLY A 179 -13.75 15.87 13.14
N ILE A 180 -14.78 15.79 13.96
CA ILE A 180 -14.99 14.71 14.92
C ILE A 180 -16.33 14.10 14.56
N PHE A 181 -16.32 12.86 14.09
CA PHE A 181 -17.48 12.22 13.51
C PHE A 181 -17.72 10.84 14.09
N GLN A 182 -18.93 10.36 13.88
CA GLN A 182 -19.31 8.96 13.99
C GLN A 182 -20.04 8.59 12.69
N VAL A 183 -19.98 7.31 12.33
CA VAL A 183 -20.83 6.80 11.25
C VAL A 183 -22.29 6.97 11.65
N ASP A 184 -23.14 7.47 10.76
CA ASP A 184 -24.60 7.57 10.93
C ASP A 184 -25.31 6.50 10.10
N THR A 185 -24.93 6.38 8.83
CA THR A 185 -25.34 5.28 7.95
C THR A 185 -24.17 4.91 7.04
N GLU A 186 -24.02 3.64 6.74
CA GLU A 186 -23.03 3.16 5.79
C GLU A 186 -23.62 1.97 5.03
N ASP A 187 -23.70 2.13 3.72
CA ASP A 187 -24.01 1.05 2.79
C ASP A 187 -22.98 1.03 1.63
N ASP A 188 -23.16 0.13 0.67
CA ASP A 188 -22.24 -0.05 -0.46
C ASP A 188 -22.18 1.16 -1.41
N THR A 189 -23.15 2.06 -1.28
CA THR A 189 -23.33 3.23 -2.14
C THR A 189 -22.93 4.52 -1.44
N ASP A 190 -23.49 4.76 -0.27
CA ASP A 190 -23.53 6.01 0.45
C ASP A 190 -23.04 5.83 1.89
N THR A 191 -22.22 6.79 2.32
CA THR A 191 -21.75 6.90 3.69
C THR A 191 -22.18 8.25 4.24
N SER A 192 -22.77 8.21 5.42
CA SER A 192 -23.16 9.37 6.21
C SER A 192 -22.32 9.43 7.48
N LEU A 193 -21.65 10.56 7.70
CA LEU A 193 -20.95 10.85 8.93
C LEU A 193 -21.62 12.03 9.64
N SER A 194 -21.92 11.87 10.92
CA SER A 194 -22.49 12.93 11.75
C SER A 194 -21.52 13.32 12.87
N GLY A 195 -21.47 14.61 13.23
CA GLY A 195 -20.66 15.07 14.35
C GLY A 195 -20.36 16.56 14.33
N LEU A 196 -19.14 16.93 14.74
CA LEU A 196 -18.69 18.31 14.91
C LEU A 196 -17.57 18.65 13.94
N ARG A 197 -17.66 19.82 13.32
CA ARG A 197 -16.57 20.44 12.56
C ARG A 197 -16.14 21.71 13.24
N CYS A 198 -14.88 21.77 13.62
CA CYS A 198 -14.26 22.87 14.34
C CYS A 198 -13.16 23.53 13.51
N THR A 199 -13.09 24.85 13.56
CA THR A 199 -12.08 25.64 12.86
C THR A 199 -11.41 26.59 13.84
N TRP A 200 -10.13 26.88 13.60
CA TRP A 200 -9.35 27.83 14.38
C TRP A 200 -8.93 29.02 13.51
N HIS A 201 -8.75 30.19 14.13
CA HIS A 201 -8.26 31.39 13.47
C HIS A 201 -6.75 31.28 13.24
N THR A 202 -6.33 31.40 11.98
CA THR A 202 -4.92 31.63 11.64
C THR A 202 -4.48 32.98 12.18
N GLY A 203 -3.33 33.04 12.86
CA GLY A 203 -2.78 34.22 13.52
C GLY A 203 -2.89 34.22 15.04
N SER A 204 -4.03 33.77 15.60
CA SER A 204 -4.20 33.69 17.07
C SER A 204 -4.20 32.27 17.61
N GLY A 205 -4.39 31.26 16.75
CA GLY A 205 -4.59 29.87 17.16
C GLY A 205 -5.89 29.65 17.95
N ALA A 206 -6.72 30.67 18.13
CA ALA A 206 -7.94 30.60 18.92
C ALA A 206 -9.06 29.84 18.17
N LEU A 207 -9.87 29.09 18.90
CA LEU A 207 -11.04 28.41 18.35
C LEU A 207 -12.02 29.45 17.77
N ASN A 208 -12.33 29.32 16.49
CA ASN A 208 -13.24 30.21 15.77
C ASN A 208 -14.69 29.73 15.96
N LYS A 209 -14.99 28.54 15.45
CA LYS A 209 -16.34 27.98 15.48
C LYS A 209 -16.30 26.46 15.50
N CYS A 210 -17.19 25.85 16.27
CA CYS A 210 -17.58 24.46 16.13
C CYS A 210 -19.03 24.39 15.69
N GLN A 211 -19.33 23.59 14.67
CA GLN A 211 -20.69 23.41 14.17
C GLN A 211 -21.01 21.94 13.93
N ARG A 212 -22.25 21.57 14.25
CA ARG A 212 -22.81 20.29 13.85
C ARG A 212 -22.74 20.15 12.34
N THR A 213 -22.21 19.03 11.88
CA THR A 213 -21.99 18.76 10.47
C THR A 213 -22.41 17.34 10.16
N LEU A 214 -23.10 17.20 9.03
CA LEU A 214 -23.50 15.93 8.44
C LEU A 214 -22.85 15.86 7.06
N PHE A 215 -22.09 14.81 6.80
CA PHE A 215 -21.41 14.56 5.54
C PHE A 215 -22.02 13.35 4.87
N PHE A 216 -22.47 13.51 3.64
CA PHE A 216 -22.87 12.41 2.77
C PHE A 216 -21.92 12.34 1.59
N TYR A 217 -21.39 11.15 1.31
CA TYR A 217 -20.52 10.92 0.17
C TYR A 217 -20.55 9.45 -0.23
N ASN A 218 -20.16 9.18 -1.47
CA ASN A 218 -19.98 7.83 -1.96
C ASN A 218 -18.55 7.37 -1.70
N GLN A 219 -18.38 6.22 -1.03
CA GLN A 219 -17.09 5.55 -0.98
C GLN A 219 -16.77 4.89 -2.31
N ILE A 220 -15.49 4.91 -2.67
CA ILE A 220 -14.94 4.24 -3.86
C ILE A 220 -14.50 2.82 -3.51
N TYR A 221 -14.02 2.62 -2.28
CA TYR A 221 -13.58 1.33 -1.76
C TYR A 221 -14.54 0.86 -0.66
N ALA A 222 -14.86 -0.42 -0.67
CA ALA A 222 -15.56 -1.07 0.44
C ALA A 222 -14.82 -2.33 0.85
N ASP A 223 -14.68 -2.56 2.15
CA ASP A 223 -14.16 -3.81 2.67
C ASP A 223 -15.27 -4.83 2.87
N LYS A 224 -15.16 -5.96 2.18
CA LYS A 224 -16.07 -7.11 2.29
C LYS A 224 -15.34 -8.36 2.79
N SER A 225 -14.10 -8.23 3.25
CA SER A 225 -13.26 -9.35 3.67
C SER A 225 -13.89 -10.17 4.80
N SER A 226 -14.42 -9.52 5.83
CA SER A 226 -15.10 -10.18 6.96
C SER A 226 -16.38 -10.92 6.58
N LEU A 227 -17.02 -10.54 5.47
CA LEU A 227 -18.26 -11.14 4.97
C LEU A 227 -18.01 -12.14 3.84
N SER A 228 -16.77 -12.27 3.37
CA SER A 228 -16.45 -13.01 2.17
C SER A 228 -15.75 -14.32 2.50
N GLU A 229 -16.39 -15.43 2.17
CA GLU A 229 -15.83 -16.78 2.25
C GLU A 229 -14.79 -17.10 1.15
N VAL A 230 -14.09 -16.09 0.61
CA VAL A 230 -13.05 -16.32 -0.40
C VAL A 230 -11.77 -16.72 0.31
N SER A 231 -11.33 -17.96 0.09
CA SER A 231 -10.06 -18.45 0.60
C SER A 231 -8.94 -18.29 -0.43
N LEU A 232 -7.76 -17.97 0.10
CA LEU A 232 -6.51 -17.85 -0.64
C LEU A 232 -5.53 -18.88 -0.07
N THR A 233 -5.15 -19.88 -0.88
CA THR A 233 -4.27 -20.97 -0.44
C THR A 233 -3.15 -21.23 -1.44
N LEU A 234 -2.07 -21.85 -0.98
CA LEU A 234 -1.02 -22.38 -1.85
C LEU A 234 -1.30 -23.87 -2.09
N SER A 235 -1.16 -24.32 -3.33
CA SER A 235 -1.27 -25.75 -3.67
C SER A 235 -0.03 -26.49 -3.17
N GLU A 236 -0.24 -27.58 -2.43
CA GLU A 236 0.82 -28.43 -1.90
C GLU A 236 1.08 -29.63 -2.84
N PRO A 237 2.34 -30.05 -3.04
CA PRO A 237 3.57 -29.48 -2.46
C PRO A 237 4.02 -28.19 -3.15
N VAL A 238 4.46 -27.20 -2.37
CA VAL A 238 5.05 -25.97 -2.92
C VAL A 238 6.44 -26.25 -3.49
N ASN A 239 6.54 -26.34 -4.82
CA ASN A 239 7.79 -26.52 -5.56
C ASN A 239 8.28 -25.19 -6.16
N LEU A 240 9.19 -25.25 -7.14
CA LEU A 240 9.70 -24.06 -7.84
C LEU A 240 8.63 -23.28 -8.61
N HIS A 241 7.46 -23.87 -8.84
CA HIS A 241 6.28 -23.22 -9.43
C HIS A 241 5.11 -23.18 -8.43
N PRO A 242 5.12 -22.28 -7.44
CA PRO A 242 4.01 -22.17 -6.50
C PRO A 242 2.71 -21.83 -7.21
N VAL A 243 1.62 -22.52 -6.88
CA VAL A 243 0.30 -22.23 -7.44
C VAL A 243 -0.58 -21.61 -6.36
N VAL A 244 -1.02 -20.38 -6.59
CA VAL A 244 -1.97 -19.68 -5.73
C VAL A 244 -3.38 -20.06 -6.17
N GLN A 245 -4.15 -20.66 -5.26
CA GLN A 245 -5.54 -21.03 -5.47
C GLN A 245 -6.45 -19.99 -4.82
N ILE A 246 -7.39 -19.48 -5.63
CA ILE A 246 -8.37 -18.46 -5.24
C ILE A 246 -9.75 -19.08 -5.39
N ASP A 247 -10.39 -19.40 -4.26
CA ASP A 247 -11.68 -20.06 -4.26
C ASP A 247 -12.81 -19.04 -4.41
N LEU A 248 -13.41 -19.01 -5.60
CA LEU A 248 -14.62 -18.24 -5.90
C LEU A 248 -15.83 -19.15 -6.16
N THR A 249 -15.81 -20.42 -5.74
CA THR A 249 -16.90 -21.39 -6.00
C THR A 249 -18.24 -20.95 -5.41
N SER A 250 -18.23 -20.25 -4.27
CA SER A 250 -19.42 -19.67 -3.63
C SER A 250 -19.91 -18.38 -4.27
N LYS A 251 -19.12 -17.76 -5.16
CA LYS A 251 -19.43 -16.47 -5.79
C LYS A 251 -20.16 -16.66 -7.11
N ARG A 252 -21.05 -15.71 -7.41
CA ARG A 252 -21.81 -15.67 -8.67
C ARG A 252 -21.38 -14.45 -9.48
N PRO A 253 -21.52 -14.47 -10.82
CA PRO A 253 -21.36 -13.27 -11.62
C PRO A 253 -22.24 -12.12 -11.10
N ILE A 254 -21.67 -10.93 -10.99
CA ILE A 254 -22.37 -9.72 -10.58
C ILE A 254 -22.50 -8.82 -11.82
N HIS A 255 -23.70 -8.27 -12.05
CA HIS A 255 -23.95 -7.39 -13.18
C HIS A 255 -23.06 -6.14 -13.12
N ASN A 256 -22.38 -5.80 -14.23
CA ASN A 256 -21.40 -4.71 -14.35
C ASN A 256 -20.18 -4.80 -13.43
N CYS A 257 -19.86 -5.99 -12.92
CA CYS A 257 -18.66 -6.19 -12.13
C CYS A 257 -17.86 -7.39 -12.62
N GLU A 258 -16.55 -7.33 -12.40
CA GLU A 258 -15.64 -8.42 -12.64
C GLU A 258 -14.81 -8.68 -11.38
N TYR A 259 -14.47 -9.95 -11.16
CA TYR A 259 -13.58 -10.35 -10.08
C TYR A 259 -12.14 -10.26 -10.56
N TYR A 260 -11.25 -9.78 -9.70
CA TYR A 260 -9.84 -9.62 -10.01
C TYR A 260 -8.94 -10.14 -8.89
N ALA A 261 -7.75 -10.59 -9.27
CA ALA A 261 -6.61 -10.74 -8.38
C ALA A 261 -5.49 -9.81 -8.82
N TYR A 262 -5.01 -8.99 -7.90
CA TYR A 262 -3.82 -8.17 -8.10
C TYR A 262 -2.65 -8.76 -7.33
N PHE A 263 -1.51 -8.89 -8.01
CA PHE A 263 -0.27 -9.35 -7.43
C PHE A 263 0.79 -8.26 -7.58
N ASN A 264 1.39 -7.89 -6.46
CA ASN A 264 2.61 -7.09 -6.40
C ASN A 264 3.72 -8.00 -5.87
N LEU A 265 4.47 -8.62 -6.78
CA LEU A 265 5.42 -9.67 -6.45
C LEU A 265 6.82 -9.08 -6.26
N PRO A 266 7.53 -9.45 -5.17
CA PRO A 266 8.95 -9.16 -5.07
C PRO A 266 9.73 -9.98 -6.09
N LYS A 267 10.97 -9.57 -6.36
CA LYS A 267 11.95 -10.20 -7.25
C LYS A 267 12.21 -11.69 -7.03
N TYR A 268 11.73 -12.27 -5.94
CA TYR A 268 11.83 -13.70 -5.67
C TYR A 268 10.84 -14.54 -6.50
N PHE A 269 9.75 -13.92 -6.96
CA PHE A 269 8.70 -14.55 -7.75
C PHE A 269 8.39 -13.73 -8.99
N PHE A 270 7.87 -14.40 -10.00
CA PHE A 270 7.23 -13.77 -11.14
C PHE A 270 6.11 -14.66 -11.65
N ILE A 271 5.20 -14.10 -12.44
CA ILE A 271 4.10 -14.86 -13.04
C ILE A 271 4.66 -15.83 -14.09
N ASP A 272 4.28 -17.10 -14.01
CA ASP A 272 4.50 -18.05 -15.09
C ASP A 272 3.47 -17.80 -16.20
N GLN A 273 3.79 -16.86 -17.09
CA GLN A 273 2.90 -16.43 -18.17
C GLN A 273 2.54 -17.54 -19.18
N PHE A 274 3.25 -18.68 -19.15
CA PHE A 274 2.98 -19.84 -19.99
C PHE A 274 1.93 -20.78 -19.38
N GLN A 275 1.72 -20.70 -18.06
CA GLN A 275 0.73 -21.49 -17.33
C GLN A 275 -0.46 -20.66 -16.85
N SER A 276 -0.27 -19.36 -16.63
CA SER A 276 -1.31 -18.44 -16.18
C SER A 276 -1.26 -17.17 -17.00
N ILE A 277 -2.37 -16.81 -17.65
CA ILE A 277 -2.44 -15.67 -18.57
C ILE A 277 -2.99 -14.45 -17.79
N PRO A 278 -2.14 -13.48 -17.41
CA PRO A 278 -2.60 -12.28 -16.75
C PRO A 278 -3.31 -11.34 -17.74
N THR A 279 -4.27 -10.57 -17.24
CA THR A 279 -4.91 -9.46 -17.96
C THR A 279 -3.89 -8.34 -18.20
N LEU A 280 -3.05 -8.06 -17.20
CA LEU A 280 -1.93 -7.11 -17.27
C LEU A 280 -0.71 -7.70 -16.56
N LEU A 281 0.47 -7.52 -17.14
CA LEU A 281 1.75 -7.94 -16.55
C LEU A 281 2.82 -6.90 -16.88
N PHE A 282 3.53 -6.41 -15.86
CA PHE A 282 4.64 -5.47 -16.01
C PHE A 282 5.79 -5.84 -15.07
N GLY A 283 7.03 -5.52 -15.46
CA GLY A 283 8.23 -5.73 -14.65
C GLY A 283 9.05 -6.96 -15.02
N GLU A 284 9.68 -7.54 -14.01
CA GLU A 284 10.70 -8.59 -14.16
C GLU A 284 10.06 -9.97 -14.36
N HIS A 285 9.90 -10.40 -15.61
CA HIS A 285 9.31 -11.70 -15.99
C HIS A 285 10.26 -12.63 -16.78
N ASP A 286 11.54 -12.28 -16.89
CA ASP A 286 12.54 -13.12 -17.58
C ASP A 286 12.65 -14.48 -16.85
N LEU A 287 12.52 -15.61 -17.54
CA LEU A 287 12.58 -16.94 -16.91
C LEU A 287 13.99 -17.32 -16.42
N GLU A 288 15.04 -16.76 -17.03
CA GLU A 288 16.41 -17.26 -16.89
C GLU A 288 17.24 -16.47 -15.87
N LEU A 289 16.81 -15.26 -15.52
CA LEU A 289 17.58 -14.40 -14.62
C LEU A 289 17.36 -14.77 -13.14
N PRO A 290 18.43 -15.01 -12.37
CA PRO A 290 18.32 -15.18 -10.93
C PRO A 290 18.03 -13.84 -10.26
N GLU A 291 17.53 -13.88 -9.02
CA GLU A 291 17.08 -12.69 -8.29
C GLU A 291 18.16 -11.60 -8.21
N TYR A 292 19.41 -11.97 -7.90
CA TYR A 292 20.53 -11.05 -7.71
C TYR A 292 21.07 -10.40 -9.00
N LYS A 293 20.49 -10.73 -10.17
CA LYS A 293 20.80 -10.08 -11.44
C LYS A 293 19.75 -9.05 -11.85
N LEU A 294 18.61 -9.03 -11.18
CA LEU A 294 17.54 -8.08 -11.46
C LEU A 294 17.86 -6.71 -10.87
N SER A 295 17.38 -5.68 -11.56
CA SER A 295 17.55 -4.30 -11.13
C SER A 295 16.26 -3.72 -10.53
N GLY A 296 15.10 -4.19 -10.99
CA GLY A 296 13.78 -3.84 -10.47
C GLY A 296 13.45 -4.51 -9.13
N PHE A 297 12.34 -4.10 -8.54
CA PHE A 297 11.84 -4.73 -7.32
C PHE A 297 11.15 -6.09 -7.54
N GLY A 298 10.68 -6.37 -8.76
CA GLY A 298 9.90 -7.56 -9.08
C GLY A 298 8.91 -7.35 -10.23
N SER A 299 7.66 -7.77 -10.06
CA SER A 299 6.62 -7.66 -11.10
C SER A 299 5.26 -7.29 -10.51
N ILE A 300 4.42 -6.64 -11.32
CA ILE A 300 3.01 -6.40 -11.00
C ILE A 300 2.14 -7.11 -12.03
N SER A 301 1.04 -7.70 -11.57
CA SER A 301 0.07 -8.32 -12.47
C SER A 301 -1.36 -8.20 -11.98
N LEU A 302 -2.29 -8.22 -12.93
CA LEU A 302 -3.72 -8.22 -12.69
C LEU A 302 -4.32 -9.40 -13.46
N PHE A 303 -5.15 -10.19 -12.79
CA PHE A 303 -5.88 -11.31 -13.38
C PHE A 303 -7.38 -11.05 -13.27
N THR A 304 -8.12 -11.30 -14.35
CA THR A 304 -9.57 -11.45 -14.28
C THR A 304 -9.89 -12.87 -13.81
N LEU A 305 -10.74 -13.00 -12.80
CA LEU A 305 -11.11 -14.27 -12.17
C LEU A 305 -12.50 -14.71 -12.62
N GLN A 306 -12.68 -16.02 -12.76
CA GLN A 306 -13.96 -16.64 -13.05
C GLN A 306 -14.74 -16.92 -11.75
N PRO A 307 -15.94 -16.34 -11.55
CA PRO A 307 -16.81 -16.72 -10.44
C PRO A 307 -17.38 -18.13 -10.63
N GLY A 308 -17.64 -18.82 -9.52
CA GLY A 308 -18.19 -20.18 -9.51
C GLY A 308 -17.13 -21.29 -9.69
N SER A 309 -15.84 -20.93 -9.69
CA SER A 309 -14.73 -21.88 -9.85
C SER A 309 -13.56 -21.54 -8.93
N ILE A 310 -12.67 -22.52 -8.75
CA ILE A 310 -11.34 -22.29 -8.18
C ILE A 310 -10.47 -21.72 -9.31
N ASN A 311 -9.86 -20.57 -9.07
CA ASN A 311 -8.94 -19.93 -10.01
C ASN A 311 -7.50 -20.22 -9.56
N GLU A 312 -6.63 -20.53 -10.50
CA GLU A 312 -5.23 -20.87 -10.21
C GLU A 312 -4.30 -19.86 -10.89
N VAL A 313 -3.35 -19.32 -10.12
CA VAL A 313 -2.29 -18.45 -10.62
C VAL A 313 -0.95 -19.11 -10.30
N THR A 314 -0.28 -19.59 -11.33
CA THR A 314 1.05 -20.19 -11.21
C THR A 314 2.13 -19.12 -11.23
N LEU A 315 2.95 -19.14 -10.19
CA LEU A 315 4.16 -18.35 -10.06
C LEU A 315 5.37 -19.20 -10.45
N HIS A 316 6.49 -18.54 -10.68
CA HIS A 316 7.80 -19.15 -10.80
C HIS A 316 8.75 -18.49 -9.81
N SER A 317 9.42 -19.32 -8.99
CA SER A 317 10.44 -18.85 -8.04
C SER A 317 11.78 -18.59 -8.73
N ARG A 318 12.54 -17.61 -8.26
CA ARG A 318 13.90 -17.33 -8.78
C ARG A 318 14.97 -17.95 -7.91
N TYR A 319 16.11 -18.27 -8.51
CA TYR A 319 17.31 -18.63 -7.75
C TYR A 319 17.75 -17.47 -6.85
N ILE A 320 17.90 -17.76 -5.57
CA ILE A 320 18.30 -16.82 -4.53
C ILE A 320 19.82 -16.71 -4.47
N LYS A 321 20.33 -15.52 -4.16
CA LYS A 321 21.77 -15.31 -3.96
C LYS A 321 22.31 -16.28 -2.90
N PRO A 322 23.34 -17.07 -3.21
CA PRO A 322 23.97 -17.94 -2.21
C PRO A 322 24.55 -17.13 -1.04
N THR A 323 24.35 -17.61 0.19
CA THR A 323 24.86 -16.98 1.42
C THR A 323 25.68 -17.98 2.23
N ASN A 324 26.53 -17.48 3.14
CA ASN A 324 27.36 -18.32 4.01
C ASN A 324 26.80 -18.29 5.44
N ASP A 325 25.51 -18.58 5.58
CA ASP A 325 24.76 -18.54 6.83
C ASP A 325 24.27 -19.92 7.28
N GLY A 326 24.58 -20.98 6.51
CA GLY A 326 24.14 -22.34 6.77
C GLY A 326 22.64 -22.57 6.60
N SER A 327 21.88 -21.58 6.12
CA SER A 327 20.44 -21.72 5.91
C SER A 327 20.16 -22.31 4.53
N ALA A 328 19.50 -23.47 4.50
CA ALA A 328 19.10 -24.15 3.27
C ALA A 328 17.92 -23.47 2.55
N PHE A 329 17.24 -22.54 3.22
CA PHE A 329 16.04 -21.89 2.72
C PHE A 329 16.10 -20.38 2.90
N PHE A 330 15.43 -19.67 2.00
CA PHE A 330 15.12 -18.26 2.08
C PHE A 330 13.61 -18.09 2.17
N GLU A 331 13.14 -17.44 3.22
CA GLU A 331 11.72 -17.15 3.40
C GLU A 331 11.34 -15.94 2.53
N ALA A 332 10.47 -16.15 1.55
CA ALA A 332 9.96 -15.10 0.67
C ALA A 332 8.45 -14.95 0.86
N ALA A 333 7.97 -13.71 0.96
CA ALA A 333 6.55 -13.43 1.19
C ALA A 333 5.96 -12.45 0.18
N PHE A 334 4.67 -12.57 -0.09
CA PHE A 334 3.89 -11.65 -0.91
C PHE A 334 2.42 -11.69 -0.49
N THR A 335 1.64 -10.67 -0.87
CA THR A 335 0.24 -10.53 -0.43
C THR A 335 -0.66 -10.28 -1.65
N PRO A 336 -1.24 -11.33 -2.26
CA PRO A 336 -2.22 -11.15 -3.32
C PRO A 336 -3.49 -10.50 -2.78
N GLN A 337 -4.12 -9.68 -3.62
CA GLN A 337 -5.34 -8.96 -3.28
C GLN A 337 -6.46 -9.42 -4.20
N VAL A 338 -7.54 -9.91 -3.62
CA VAL A 338 -8.74 -10.32 -4.34
C VAL A 338 -9.85 -9.33 -4.08
N PHE A 339 -10.45 -8.83 -5.16
CA PHE A 339 -11.52 -7.86 -5.10
C PHE A 339 -12.46 -8.07 -6.30
N TYR A 340 -13.61 -7.42 -6.27
CA TYR A 340 -14.37 -7.18 -7.48
C TYR A 340 -14.49 -5.69 -7.74
N ALA A 341 -14.45 -5.32 -9.01
CA ALA A 341 -14.58 -3.94 -9.45
C ALA A 341 -15.86 -3.80 -10.27
N CYS A 342 -16.65 -2.76 -9.97
CA CYS A 342 -17.93 -2.50 -10.59
C CYS A 342 -17.93 -1.14 -11.27
N ASP A 343 -18.29 -1.09 -12.54
CA ASP A 343 -18.50 0.19 -13.21
C ASP A 343 -19.85 0.78 -12.83
N THR A 344 -19.82 2.05 -12.42
CA THR A 344 -21.01 2.81 -12.04
C THR A 344 -21.33 3.84 -13.10
N SER A 345 -22.59 4.26 -13.19
CA SER A 345 -23.00 5.33 -14.12
C SER A 345 -22.58 6.73 -13.66
N ILE A 346 -21.91 6.85 -12.51
CA ILE A 346 -21.60 8.11 -11.84
C ILE A 346 -20.08 8.30 -11.81
N GLU A 347 -19.58 9.48 -12.20
CA GLU A 347 -18.19 9.83 -11.94
C GLU A 347 -17.95 9.93 -10.41
N LEU A 348 -17.15 9.01 -9.87
CA LEU A 348 -16.92 8.88 -8.43
C LEU A 348 -15.79 9.78 -7.94
N THR A 349 -14.87 10.15 -8.83
CA THR A 349 -13.63 10.90 -8.52
C THR A 349 -13.85 12.28 -7.91
N LYS A 350 -15.09 12.78 -7.86
CA LYS A 350 -15.43 14.12 -7.30
C LYS A 350 -16.23 14.10 -6.01
N ARG A 351 -16.46 12.94 -5.36
CA ARG A 351 -17.46 12.85 -4.28
C ARG A 351 -16.93 12.60 -2.86
N SER A 352 -15.85 11.85 -2.67
CA SER A 352 -15.31 11.63 -1.31
C SER A 352 -14.26 12.68 -0.95
N PRO A 353 -14.38 13.41 0.18
CA PRO A 353 -13.35 14.32 0.66
C PRO A 353 -12.10 13.60 1.20
N PHE A 354 -12.22 12.29 1.44
CA PHE A 354 -11.16 11.43 1.99
C PHE A 354 -10.41 10.65 0.91
N TYR A 355 -10.87 10.69 -0.34
CA TYR A 355 -10.20 10.07 -1.47
C TYR A 355 -9.12 11.00 -2.02
N THR A 356 -7.89 10.50 -2.06
CA THR A 356 -6.68 11.22 -2.51
C THR A 356 -6.35 10.97 -3.98
N GLY A 357 -6.98 9.98 -4.61
CA GLY A 357 -6.78 9.64 -6.01
C GLY A 357 -6.62 8.13 -6.20
N LYS A 358 -6.26 7.75 -7.43
CA LYS A 358 -5.84 6.38 -7.75
C LYS A 358 -4.42 6.18 -7.20
N ILE A 359 -4.16 5.09 -6.51
CA ILE A 359 -2.97 4.93 -5.64
C ILE A 359 -2.09 3.73 -5.97
N GLY A 360 -2.50 2.93 -6.97
CA GLY A 360 -1.81 1.73 -7.42
C GLY A 360 -2.46 1.18 -8.68
N TYR A 361 -3.00 -0.04 -8.60
CA TYR A 361 -3.62 -0.68 -9.76
C TYR A 361 -4.90 -0.01 -10.24
N GLU A 362 -5.50 0.90 -9.45
CA GLU A 362 -6.73 1.61 -9.82
C GLU A 362 -6.51 2.51 -11.05
N HIS A 363 -5.26 2.84 -11.39
CA HIS A 363 -4.88 3.50 -12.63
C HIS A 363 -5.25 2.70 -13.89
N PHE A 364 -5.42 1.38 -13.77
CA PHE A 364 -5.83 0.52 -14.88
C PHE A 364 -7.35 0.45 -15.08
N PHE A 365 -8.13 1.06 -14.18
CA PHE A 365 -9.58 1.10 -14.21
C PHE A 365 -10.08 2.51 -14.59
N THR A 366 -11.35 2.63 -14.95
CA THR A 366 -11.97 3.92 -15.28
C THR A 366 -12.27 4.75 -14.02
N ASP A 367 -12.65 6.01 -14.17
CA ASP A 367 -12.89 6.93 -13.03
C ASP A 367 -14.24 6.71 -12.33
N ASN A 368 -15.07 5.82 -12.88
CA ASN A 368 -16.40 5.45 -12.40
C ASN A 368 -16.44 4.04 -11.78
N THR A 369 -15.28 3.43 -11.54
CA THR A 369 -15.17 2.08 -10.95
C THR A 369 -15.19 2.15 -9.42
N LYS A 370 -16.05 1.33 -8.79
CA LYS A 370 -16.01 1.02 -7.36
C LYS A 370 -15.29 -0.30 -7.11
N PHE A 371 -14.58 -0.41 -6.00
CA PHE A 371 -13.78 -1.58 -5.63
C PHE A 371 -14.28 -2.17 -4.32
N TYR A 372 -14.42 -3.49 -4.30
CA TYR A 372 -14.91 -4.24 -3.15
C TYR A 372 -13.91 -5.34 -2.80
N TYR A 373 -13.18 -5.18 -1.70
CA TYR A 373 -12.12 -6.11 -1.30
C TYR A 373 -12.70 -7.35 -0.64
N LEU A 374 -12.24 -8.52 -1.08
CA LEU A 374 -12.74 -9.82 -0.62
C LEU A 374 -11.73 -10.55 0.25
N ASN A 375 -10.43 -10.47 -0.06
CA ASN A 375 -9.37 -11.07 0.74
C ASN A 375 -8.00 -10.46 0.38
N SER A 376 -7.14 -10.32 1.38
CA SER A 376 -5.72 -10.01 1.25
C SER A 376 -4.98 -10.83 2.30
N THR A 377 -4.38 -11.95 1.89
CA THR A 377 -3.68 -12.86 2.81
C THR A 377 -2.19 -12.85 2.47
N LYS A 378 -1.33 -12.58 3.47
CA LYS A 378 0.11 -12.72 3.29
C LYS A 378 0.48 -14.19 3.15
N MET A 379 1.13 -14.53 2.04
CA MET A 379 1.64 -15.86 1.74
C MET A 379 3.15 -15.88 1.93
N THR A 380 3.66 -16.94 2.54
CA THR A 380 5.08 -17.14 2.79
C THR A 380 5.52 -18.48 2.20
N ILE A 381 6.62 -18.48 1.46
CA ILE A 381 7.18 -19.66 0.79
C ILE A 381 8.66 -19.79 1.12
N ASN A 382 9.08 -21.00 1.48
CA ASN A 382 10.48 -21.33 1.70
C ASN A 382 11.15 -21.72 0.38
N LEU A 383 11.98 -20.83 -0.16
CA LEU A 383 12.72 -21.05 -1.39
C LEU A 383 14.06 -21.72 -1.10
N PRO A 384 14.46 -22.77 -1.83
CA PRO A 384 15.78 -23.37 -1.64
C PRO A 384 16.87 -22.34 -1.95
N LYS A 385 17.82 -22.21 -1.03
CA LYS A 385 18.99 -21.32 -1.15
C LYS A 385 20.25 -22.14 -1.01
N LEU A 386 21.20 -21.94 -1.93
CA LEU A 386 22.49 -22.61 -1.90
C LEU A 386 23.37 -22.02 -0.79
N ASP A 387 23.98 -22.88 0.03
CA ASP A 387 25.05 -22.46 0.93
C ASP A 387 26.35 -22.27 0.14
N SER A 388 26.88 -21.05 0.20
CA SER A 388 28.13 -20.71 -0.47
C SER A 388 29.37 -21.35 0.16
N SER A 389 29.26 -21.91 1.37
CA SER A 389 30.34 -22.68 2.02
C SER A 389 30.74 -23.91 1.20
N ASP A 390 29.77 -24.56 0.55
CA ASP A 390 29.97 -25.76 -0.26
C ASP A 390 30.56 -25.46 -1.64
N ASN A 391 30.53 -24.20 -2.10
CA ASN A 391 30.96 -23.83 -3.45
C ASN A 391 32.39 -24.27 -3.77
N LEU A 392 33.33 -24.06 -2.83
CA LEU A 392 34.73 -24.43 -3.06
C LEU A 392 34.88 -25.96 -3.16
N CYS A 393 34.19 -26.70 -2.30
CA CYS A 393 34.20 -28.16 -2.32
C CYS A 393 33.63 -28.68 -3.64
N ILE A 394 32.47 -28.18 -4.07
CA ILE A 394 31.81 -28.54 -5.32
C ILE A 394 32.70 -28.21 -6.53
N GLN A 395 33.33 -27.03 -6.54
CA GLN A 395 34.24 -26.63 -7.62
C GLN A 395 35.46 -27.55 -7.73
N LEU A 396 36.11 -27.86 -6.60
CA LEU A 396 37.28 -28.76 -6.57
C LEU A 396 36.90 -30.18 -6.99
N PHE A 397 35.77 -30.69 -6.51
CA PHE A 397 35.28 -32.01 -6.86
C PHE A 397 34.91 -32.11 -8.35
N THR A 398 34.20 -31.11 -8.88
CA THR A 398 33.83 -31.04 -10.31
C THR A 398 35.08 -30.95 -11.18
N LEU A 399 36.05 -30.10 -10.81
CA LEU A 399 37.33 -30.01 -11.51
C LEU A 399 38.06 -31.35 -11.51
N GLY A 400 38.11 -32.04 -10.35
CA GLY A 400 38.69 -33.37 -10.23
C GLY A 400 38.03 -34.37 -11.17
N LEU A 401 36.70 -34.44 -11.18
CA LEU A 401 35.94 -35.32 -12.07
C LEU A 401 36.19 -35.03 -13.56
N VAL A 402 36.20 -33.76 -13.95
CA VAL A 402 36.49 -33.36 -15.33
C VAL A 402 37.91 -33.78 -15.72
N LEU A 403 38.90 -33.53 -14.87
CA LEU A 403 40.29 -33.95 -15.12
C LEU A 403 40.43 -35.47 -15.24
N PHE A 404 39.82 -36.24 -14.34
CA PHE A 404 39.81 -37.71 -14.43
C PHE A 404 39.11 -38.21 -15.70
N SER A 405 38.01 -37.57 -16.10
CA SER A 405 37.27 -37.92 -17.32
C SER A 405 38.11 -37.64 -18.57
N VAL A 406 38.79 -36.49 -18.63
CA VAL A 406 39.71 -36.15 -19.73
C VAL A 406 40.90 -37.12 -19.78
N LEU A 407 41.52 -37.43 -18.64
CA LEU A 407 42.62 -38.41 -18.58
C LEU A 407 42.17 -39.80 -19.01
N TYR A 408 40.98 -40.23 -18.61
CA TYR A 408 40.39 -41.50 -19.03
C TYR A 408 40.17 -41.56 -20.55
N LEU A 409 39.63 -40.48 -21.13
CA LEU A 409 39.43 -40.37 -22.58
C LEU A 409 40.76 -40.37 -23.34
N ILE A 410 41.78 -39.65 -22.85
CA ILE A 410 43.13 -39.64 -23.45
C ILE A 410 43.73 -41.06 -23.42
N ARG A 411 43.66 -41.76 -22.28
CA ARG A 411 44.14 -43.16 -22.15
C ARG A 411 43.36 -44.15 -23.03
N LYS A 412 42.13 -43.83 -23.43
CA LYS A 412 41.34 -44.67 -24.32
C LYS A 412 41.62 -44.39 -25.80
N LEU A 413 42.07 -43.18 -26.13
CA LEU A 413 42.37 -42.74 -27.49
C LEU A 413 43.81 -43.09 -27.93
N PHE A 414 44.77 -43.06 -27.00
CA PHE A 414 46.17 -43.44 -27.18
C PHE A 414 46.50 -44.71 -26.39
#